data_AF-A0AAN8I6A1-F1
#
_entry.id   AF-A0AAN8I6A1-F1
#
_cell.length_a   1.000
_cell.length_b   1.000
_cell.length_c   1.000
_cell.angle_alpha   90.00
_cell.angle_beta   90.00
_cell.angle_gamma   90.00
#
_symmetry.space_group_name_H-M   'P 1'
#
loop_
_entity.id
_entity.type
_entity.pdbx_description
1 polymer ?
#
loop_
_entity_poly.entity_id
_entity_poly.type
_entity_poly.pdbx_seq_one_letter_code
_entity_poly.pdbx_strand_id
1 'polypeptide(L)'
;MPPPSHVTNITPPEAIAPIAFNGFASGALRFGSISIASHLALNRLHPIYRNLTVQFKVFIQLSAMMLGGCIFAEKRVSEYNDMVRRKNRALERSQRAWSEERELRERIDRENVEGAKAAMLSREGK
;
A
#
# COMPACT_ATOMS: atom_id res chain seq x y z
N MET A 1 13.57 1.29 -22.05
CA MET A 1 12.43 0.55 -21.47
C MET A 1 12.96 -0.28 -20.31
N PRO A 2 12.36 -0.21 -19.11
CA PRO A 2 12.72 -1.15 -18.04
C PRO A 2 12.40 -2.59 -18.50
N PRO A 3 13.16 -3.60 -18.01
CA PRO A 3 12.93 -4.99 -18.38
C PRO A 3 11.52 -5.44 -17.98
N PRO A 4 10.86 -6.29 -18.80
CA PRO A 4 9.51 -6.77 -18.52
C PRO A 4 9.49 -7.54 -17.20
N SER A 5 8.68 -7.08 -16.25
CA SER A 5 8.51 -7.75 -14.96
C SER A 5 7.74 -9.05 -15.14
N HIS A 6 8.40 -10.18 -14.89
CA HIS A 6 7.80 -11.53 -14.86
C HIS A 6 7.03 -11.76 -13.55
N VAL A 7 6.12 -10.84 -13.20
CA VAL A 7 5.27 -10.96 -11.99
C VAL A 7 3.91 -11.46 -12.45
N THR A 8 3.72 -12.77 -12.37
CA THR A 8 2.52 -13.49 -12.81
C THR A 8 1.46 -13.63 -11.72
N ASN A 9 1.74 -13.18 -10.49
CA ASN A 9 0.80 -13.24 -9.38
C ASN A 9 0.00 -11.93 -9.29
N ILE A 10 -1.10 -11.89 -10.05
CA ILE A 10 -2.06 -10.76 -10.13
C ILE A 10 -3.14 -10.89 -9.04
N THR A 11 -2.94 -11.76 -8.04
CA THR A 11 -3.87 -11.84 -6.92
C THR A 11 -3.68 -10.60 -6.04
N PRO A 12 -4.75 -9.85 -5.74
CA PRO A 12 -4.64 -8.72 -4.83
C PRO A 12 -4.15 -9.26 -3.48
N PRO A 13 -3.06 -8.71 -2.90
CA PRO A 13 -2.56 -9.18 -1.62
C PRO A 13 -3.70 -9.14 -0.60
N GLU A 14 -3.82 -10.21 0.20
CA GLU A 14 -4.89 -10.41 1.19
C GLU A 14 -5.08 -9.24 2.16
N ALA A 15 -4.04 -8.42 2.34
CA ALA A 15 -4.06 -7.18 3.11
C ALA A 15 -4.94 -6.06 2.52
N ILE A 16 -5.22 -6.03 1.20
CA ILE A 16 -5.92 -4.89 0.56
C ILE A 16 -7.41 -4.87 0.94
N ALA A 17 -8.07 -6.03 0.95
CA ALA A 17 -9.50 -6.13 1.24
C ALA A 17 -9.90 -5.52 2.60
N PRO A 18 -9.25 -5.87 3.74
CA PRO A 18 -9.59 -5.25 5.02
C PRO A 18 -9.24 -3.76 5.09
N ILE A 19 -8.18 -3.32 4.41
CA ILE A 19 -7.80 -1.89 4.35
C ILE A 19 -8.88 -1.09 3.61
N ALA A 20 -9.32 -1.60 2.46
CA ALA A 20 -10.40 -1.01 1.68
C ALA A 20 -11.70 -0.98 2.48
N PHE A 21 -12.04 -2.08 3.16
CA PHE A 21 -13.25 -2.18 3.98
C PHE A 21 -13.24 -1.18 5.13
N ASN A 22 -12.13 -1.03 5.85
CA ASN A 22 -12.01 -0.04 6.91
C ASN A 22 -12.11 1.40 6.39
N GLY A 23 -11.50 1.67 5.23
CA GLY A 23 -11.68 2.94 4.53
C GLY A 23 -13.15 3.19 4.20
N PHE A 24 -13.80 2.21 3.60
CA PHE A 24 -15.22 2.25 3.26
C PHE A 24 -16.10 2.51 4.48
N ALA A 25 -15.97 1.71 5.52
CA ALA A 25 -16.77 1.82 6.74
C ALA A 25 -16.60 3.21 7.37
N SER A 26 -15.37 3.73 7.43
CA SER A 26 -15.11 5.07 7.96
C SER A 26 -15.74 6.19 7.12
N GLY A 27 -15.71 6.05 5.78
CA GLY A 27 -16.30 7.02 4.86
C GLY A 27 -17.83 6.98 4.86
N ALA A 28 -18.39 5.78 4.83
CA ALA A 28 -19.82 5.52 4.92
C ALA A 28 -20.40 6.05 6.23
N LEU A 29 -19.73 5.86 7.36
CA LEU A 29 -20.21 6.36 8.65
C LEU A 29 -20.22 7.90 8.71
N ARG A 30 -19.16 8.54 8.21
CA ARG A 30 -19.06 10.02 8.17
C ARG A 30 -20.09 10.65 7.25
N PHE A 31 -20.25 10.12 6.04
CA PHE A 31 -21.24 10.65 5.10
C PHE A 31 -22.66 10.22 5.48
N GLY A 32 -22.82 9.07 6.12
CA GLY A 32 -24.08 8.59 6.66
C GLY A 32 -24.62 9.52 7.74
N SER A 33 -23.78 9.99 8.67
CA SER A 33 -24.23 10.95 9.69
C SER A 33 -24.66 12.29 9.10
N ILE A 34 -23.89 12.81 8.13
CA ILE A 34 -24.25 14.03 7.39
C ILE A 34 -25.55 13.82 6.63
N SER A 35 -25.69 12.69 5.94
CA SER A 35 -26.88 12.37 5.14
C SER A 35 -28.12 12.25 6.01
N ILE A 36 -28.04 11.62 7.19
CA ILE A 36 -29.14 11.55 8.15
C ILE A 36 -29.52 12.96 8.64
N ALA A 37 -28.54 13.78 9.00
CA ALA A 37 -28.79 15.15 9.44
C ALA A 37 -29.47 15.98 8.33
N SER A 38 -28.96 15.88 7.09
CA SER A 38 -29.58 16.50 5.92
C SER A 38 -31.00 15.97 5.69
N HIS A 39 -31.23 14.67 5.79
CA HIS A 39 -32.55 14.07 5.63
C HIS A 39 -33.57 14.65 6.63
N LEU A 40 -33.19 14.75 7.92
CA LEU A 40 -34.05 15.33 8.96
C LEU A 40 -34.32 16.83 8.71
N ALA A 41 -33.29 17.58 8.31
CA ALA A 41 -33.43 19.00 7.99
C ALA A 41 -34.34 19.24 6.78
N LEU A 42 -34.14 18.51 5.68
CA LEU A 42 -34.96 18.63 4.48
C LEU A 42 -36.41 18.21 4.73
N ASN A 43 -36.64 17.18 5.54
CA ASN A 43 -37.99 16.74 5.89
C ASN A 43 -38.77 17.80 6.70
N ARG A 44 -38.07 18.70 7.42
CA ARG A 44 -38.68 19.78 8.20
C ARG A 44 -38.82 21.10 7.43
N LEU A 45 -37.84 21.45 6.60
CA LEU A 45 -37.77 22.76 5.96
C LEU A 45 -38.36 22.80 4.55
N HIS A 46 -38.37 21.68 3.81
CA HIS A 46 -38.63 21.70 2.38
C HIS A 46 -39.88 20.90 1.98
N PRO A 47 -40.95 21.57 1.48
CA PRO A 47 -42.22 20.90 1.18
C PRO A 47 -42.10 19.89 0.02
N ILE A 48 -41.19 20.11 -0.93
CA ILE A 48 -40.96 19.18 -2.04
C ILE A 48 -40.32 17.87 -1.55
N TYR A 49 -39.44 17.92 -0.55
CA TYR A 49 -38.78 16.72 -0.02
C TYR A 49 -39.72 15.90 0.88
N ARG A 50 -40.71 16.56 1.51
CA ARG A 50 -41.73 15.89 2.31
C ARG A 50 -42.62 14.98 1.47
N ASN A 51 -43.01 15.42 0.28
CA ASN A 51 -43.90 14.70 -0.64
C ASN A 51 -43.20 13.63 -1.50
N LEU A 52 -41.89 13.45 -1.32
CA LEU A 52 -41.11 12.42 -2.02
C LEU A 52 -41.42 11.02 -1.46
N THR A 53 -41.36 10.00 -2.32
CA THR A 53 -41.58 8.61 -1.92
C THR A 53 -40.50 8.15 -0.93
N VAL A 54 -40.86 7.20 -0.05
CA VAL A 54 -39.91 6.61 0.90
C VAL A 54 -38.75 5.94 0.16
N GLN A 55 -39.01 5.29 -0.97
CA GLN A 55 -38.01 4.66 -1.82
C GLN A 55 -36.95 5.66 -2.30
N PHE A 56 -37.38 6.83 -2.79
CA PHE A 56 -36.47 7.86 -3.29
C PHE A 56 -35.64 8.50 -2.17
N LYS A 57 -36.21 8.62 -0.96
CA LYS A 57 -35.49 9.09 0.23
C LYS A 57 -34.35 8.14 0.62
N VAL A 58 -34.64 6.85 0.71
CA VAL A 58 -33.64 5.81 1.01
C VAL A 58 -32.57 5.77 -0.08
N PHE A 59 -32.96 5.91 -1.35
CA PHE A 59 -32.02 5.96 -2.47
C PHE A 59 -31.00 7.10 -2.33
N ILE A 60 -31.45 8.33 -2.03
CA ILE A 60 -30.55 9.47 -1.81
C ILE A 60 -29.59 9.19 -0.65
N GLN A 61 -30.12 8.62 0.44
CA GLN A 61 -29.34 8.37 1.65
C GLN A 61 -28.26 7.29 1.45
N LEU A 62 -28.63 6.18 0.80
CA LEU A 62 -27.67 5.14 0.43
C LEU A 62 -26.64 5.66 -0.58
N SER A 63 -27.06 6.49 -1.55
CA SER A 63 -26.15 7.05 -2.54
C SER A 63 -25.09 7.95 -1.90
N ALA A 64 -25.49 8.83 -0.99
CA ALA A 64 -24.55 9.68 -0.25
C ALA A 64 -23.59 8.85 0.62
N MET A 65 -24.10 7.83 1.31
CA MET A 65 -23.30 6.94 2.14
C MET A 65 -22.29 6.11 1.32
N MET A 66 -22.75 5.52 0.21
CA MET A 66 -21.92 4.74 -0.71
C MET A 66 -20.81 5.58 -1.31
N LEU A 67 -21.12 6.80 -1.76
CA LEU A 67 -20.13 7.74 -2.28
C LEU A 67 -19.04 8.04 -1.24
N GLY A 68 -19.45 8.38 -0.01
CA GLY A 68 -18.52 8.62 1.09
C GLY A 68 -17.63 7.41 1.40
N GLY A 69 -18.21 6.21 1.38
CA GLY A 69 -17.48 4.96 1.57
C GLY A 69 -16.45 4.72 0.47
N CYS A 70 -16.83 4.82 -0.80
CA CYS A 70 -15.93 4.59 -1.93
C CYS A 70 -14.73 5.56 -1.92
N ILE A 71 -14.95 6.84 -1.66
CA ILE A 71 -13.88 7.86 -1.62
C ILE A 71 -12.80 7.50 -0.58
N PHE A 72 -13.23 7.11 0.62
CA PHE A 72 -12.28 6.78 1.70
C PHE A 72 -11.65 5.39 1.54
N ALA A 73 -12.36 4.44 0.95
CA ALA A 73 -11.81 3.14 0.58
C ALA A 73 -10.64 3.32 -0.41
N GLU A 74 -10.87 4.08 -1.48
CA GLU A 74 -9.85 4.35 -2.50
C GLU A 74 -8.65 5.09 -1.90
N LYS A 75 -8.89 6.12 -1.08
CA LYS A 75 -7.82 6.86 -0.40
C LYS A 75 -6.95 5.92 0.47
N ARG A 76 -7.57 5.04 1.26
CA ARG A 76 -6.84 4.09 2.13
C ARG A 76 -6.02 3.07 1.34
N VAL A 77 -6.56 2.55 0.26
CA VAL A 77 -5.86 1.61 -0.62
C VAL A 77 -4.69 2.30 -1.32
N SER A 78 -4.89 3.53 -1.80
CA SER A 78 -3.84 4.32 -2.44
C SER A 78 -2.68 4.62 -1.48
N GLU A 79 -2.99 5.06 -0.25
CA GLU A 79 -1.99 5.28 0.81
C GLU A 79 -1.16 4.02 1.09
N TYR A 80 -1.82 2.86 1.17
CA TYR A 80 -1.15 1.58 1.38
C TYR A 80 -0.24 1.22 0.19
N ASN A 81 -0.73 1.34 -1.05
CA ASN A 81 0.05 1.05 -2.24
C ASN A 81 1.28 1.94 -2.35
N ASP A 82 1.17 3.22 -2.04
CA ASP A 82 2.30 4.14 -2.05
C ASP A 82 3.33 3.85 -0.96
N MET A 83 2.87 3.41 0.22
CA MET A 83 3.76 2.92 1.27
C MET A 83 4.53 1.68 0.81
N VAL A 84 3.85 0.70 0.20
CA VAL A 84 4.50 -0.51 -0.35
C VAL A 84 5.53 -0.14 -1.42
N ARG A 85 5.18 0.77 -2.35
CA ARG A 85 6.11 1.26 -3.37
C ARG A 85 7.34 1.96 -2.77
N ARG A 86 7.17 2.76 -1.71
CA ARG A 86 8.30 3.38 -1.00
C ARG A 86 9.18 2.33 -0.31
N LYS A 87 8.58 1.36 0.38
CA LYS A 87 9.29 0.27 1.05
C LYS A 87 10.11 -0.57 0.07
N ASN A 88 9.51 -0.96 -1.06
CA ASN A 88 10.20 -1.76 -2.08
C ASN A 88 11.41 -1.01 -2.67
N ARG A 89 11.27 0.30 -2.95
CA ARG A 89 12.40 1.13 -3.40
C ARG A 89 13.51 1.25 -2.35
N ALA A 90 13.18 1.29 -1.07
CA ALA A 90 14.18 1.31 0.00
C ALA A 90 14.90 -0.04 0.15
N LEU A 91 14.16 -1.14 0.06
CA LEU A 91 14.70 -2.50 0.11
C LEU A 91 15.67 -2.75 -1.04
N GLU A 92 15.34 -2.32 -2.26
CA GLU A 92 16.22 -2.47 -3.42
C GLU A 92 17.56 -1.74 -3.21
N ARG A 93 17.55 -0.53 -2.61
CA ARG A 93 18.79 0.18 -2.26
C ARG A 93 19.60 -0.57 -1.20
N SER A 94 18.93 -1.11 -0.18
CA SER A 94 19.62 -1.90 0.84
C SER A 94 20.22 -3.15 0.21
N GLN A 95 19.50 -3.89 -0.63
CA GLN A 95 20.03 -5.09 -1.27
C GLN A 95 21.28 -4.79 -2.10
N ARG A 96 21.33 -3.66 -2.82
CA ARG A 96 22.51 -3.23 -3.59
C ARG A 96 23.73 -2.96 -2.70
N ALA A 97 23.55 -2.23 -1.60
CA ALA A 97 24.64 -1.98 -0.65
C ALA A 97 25.17 -3.29 -0.04
N TRP A 98 24.27 -4.20 0.34
CA TRP A 98 24.63 -5.50 0.90
C TRP A 98 25.33 -6.41 -0.13
N SER A 99 24.95 -6.35 -1.42
CA SER A 99 25.65 -7.12 -2.46
C SER A 99 27.07 -6.61 -2.69
N GLU A 100 27.27 -5.29 -2.70
CA GLU A 100 28.60 -4.68 -2.83
C GLU A 100 29.52 -5.04 -1.66
N GLU A 101 28.99 -5.05 -0.43
CA GLU A 101 29.74 -5.48 0.76
C GLU A 101 30.14 -6.96 0.71
N ARG A 102 29.27 -7.84 0.21
CA ARG A 102 29.60 -9.27 0.05
C ARG A 102 30.71 -9.47 -0.97
N GLU A 103 30.63 -8.81 -2.13
CA GLU A 103 31.68 -8.88 -3.14
C GLU A 103 33.02 -8.33 -2.63
N LEU A 104 33.01 -7.25 -1.85
CA LEU A 104 34.23 -6.69 -1.26
C LEU A 104 34.88 -7.66 -0.26
N ARG A 105 34.07 -8.30 0.60
CA ARG A 105 34.55 -9.32 1.53
C ARG A 105 35.17 -10.52 0.81
N GLU A 106 34.54 -11.00 -0.25
CA GLU A 106 35.07 -12.12 -1.04
C GLU A 106 36.41 -11.78 -1.71
N ARG A 107 36.60 -10.55 -2.19
CA ARG A 107 37.89 -10.10 -2.75
C ARG A 107 39.00 -10.11 -1.70
N ILE A 108 38.72 -9.54 -0.51
CA ILE A 108 39.69 -9.49 0.60
C ILE A 108 40.06 -10.90 1.06
N ASP A 109 39.09 -11.81 1.14
CA ASP A 109 39.34 -13.20 1.54
C ASP A 109 40.23 -13.92 0.53
N ARG A 110 40.01 -13.74 -0.77
CA ARG A 110 40.91 -14.28 -1.80
C ARG A 110 42.33 -13.73 -1.69
N GLU A 111 42.47 -12.42 -1.50
CA GLU A 111 43.78 -11.79 -1.36
C GLU A 111 44.52 -12.31 -0.11
N ASN A 112 43.83 -12.47 1.01
CA ASN A 112 44.38 -13.04 2.23
C ASN A 112 44.81 -14.50 2.06
N VAL A 113 44.02 -15.31 1.34
CA VAL A 113 44.36 -16.72 1.05
C VAL A 113 45.58 -16.81 0.15
N GLU A 114 45.67 -15.99 -0.89
CA GLU A 114 46.83 -15.94 -1.79
C GLU A 114 48.08 -15.43 -1.05
N GLY A 115 47.95 -14.40 -0.21
CA GLY A 115 49.01 -13.90 0.65
C GLY A 115 49.50 -14.94 1.67
N ALA A 116 48.57 -15.69 2.29
CA ALA A 116 48.91 -16.78 3.20
C ALA A 116 49.62 -17.93 2.50
N LYS A 117 49.19 -18.32 1.29
CA LYS A 117 49.88 -19.31 0.46
C LYS A 117 51.30 -18.86 0.10
N ALA A 118 51.47 -17.61 -0.32
CA ALA A 118 52.77 -17.05 -0.65
C ALA A 118 53.72 -17.05 0.58
N ALA A 119 53.19 -16.73 1.76
CA ALA A 119 53.94 -16.79 3.01
C ALA A 119 54.33 -18.23 3.40
N MET A 120 53.46 -19.23 3.16
CA MET A 120 53.80 -20.64 3.40
C MET A 120 54.90 -21.14 2.45
N LEU A 121 54.79 -20.83 1.16
CA LEU A 121 55.81 -21.18 0.16
C LEU A 121 57.18 -20.57 0.49
N SER A 122 57.19 -19.33 1.01
CA SER A 122 58.44 -18.69 1.45
C SER A 122 59.04 -19.34 2.71
N ARG A 123 58.25 -20.09 3.49
CA ARG A 123 58.66 -20.72 4.75
C ARG A 123 59.17 -22.15 4.54
N GLU A 124 58.65 -22.87 3.55
CA GLU A 124 59.16 -24.20 3.12
C GLU A 124 60.44 -24.12 2.28
N GLY A 125 60.72 -22.97 1.66
CA GLY A 125 61.92 -22.76 0.84
C GLY A 125 63.21 -22.42 1.61
N LYS A 126 63.22 -22.51 2.95
CA LYS A 126 64.35 -22.16 3.82
C LYS A 126 64.66 -23.31 4.79
#